data_AF-A0A561U652-F1
#
_entry.id   AF-A0A561U652-F1
#
_cell.length_a   1.000
_cell.length_b   1.000
_cell.length_c   1.000
_cell.angle_alpha   90.00
_cell.angle_beta   90.00
_cell.angle_gamma   90.00
#
_symmetry.space_group_name_H-M   'P 1'
#
loop_
_entity.id
_entity.type
_entity.pdbx_description
1 polymer ?
#
loop_
_entity_poly.entity_id
_entity_poly.type
_entity_poly.pdbx_seq_one_letter_code
_entity_poly.pdbx_strand_id
1 'polypeptide(L)'
;MASTLSREDLDRKVEATFDAVDKLDEQVVVIEQTLPEQAREIQSVMSSMLSQVPPLGTVLASRLLEVDRKTVAHWADQGLLVEVDEGTSHRRRFDPLRLHQVRHVVRQLRSAGQSRNLLDAIWFRLEDQAVLDREDLARSLQQLRDGDVVEAY
;
A
#
# COMPACT_ATOMS: atom_id res chain seq x y z
N MET A 1 -6.57 22.98 27.18
CA MET A 1 -7.15 23.54 25.94
C MET A 1 -6.77 22.62 24.79
N ALA A 2 -7.58 21.60 24.52
CA ALA A 2 -7.31 20.64 23.45
C ALA A 2 -7.69 21.29 22.11
N SER A 3 -6.71 21.44 21.22
CA SER A 3 -6.89 21.96 19.88
C SER A 3 -7.85 21.05 19.11
N THR A 4 -9.08 21.51 18.86
CA THR A 4 -9.98 20.89 17.90
C THR A 4 -9.40 21.17 16.51
N LEU A 5 -8.44 20.36 16.08
CA LEU A 5 -8.05 20.32 14.67
C LEU A 5 -9.33 20.10 13.87
N SER A 6 -9.60 20.97 12.89
CA SER A 6 -10.76 20.80 12.02
C SER A 6 -10.64 19.46 11.30
N ARG A 7 -11.76 18.81 11.01
CA ARG A 7 -11.78 17.57 10.22
C ARG A 7 -11.02 17.73 8.90
N GLU A 8 -11.09 18.91 8.29
CA GLU A 8 -10.36 19.24 7.06
C GLU A 8 -8.83 19.27 7.26
N ASP A 9 -8.36 19.72 8.42
CA ASP A 9 -6.93 19.73 8.74
C ASP A 9 -6.40 18.32 8.99
N LEU A 10 -7.24 17.45 9.57
CA LEU A 10 -6.92 16.03 9.72
C LEU A 10 -6.85 15.34 8.34
N ASP A 11 -7.85 15.54 7.48
CA ASP A 11 -7.87 14.95 6.14
C ASP A 11 -6.63 15.41 5.33
N ARG A 12 -6.28 16.71 5.39
CA ARG A 12 -5.07 17.25 4.73
C ARG A 12 -3.78 16.65 5.30
N LYS A 13 -3.72 16.44 6.62
CA LYS A 13 -2.56 15.79 7.24
C LYS A 13 -2.41 14.35 6.77
N VAL A 14 -3.51 13.61 6.67
CA VAL A 14 -3.50 12.23 6.14
C VAL A 14 -3.01 12.22 4.70
N GLU A 15 -3.58 13.06 3.83
CA GLU A 15 -3.15 13.17 2.43
C GLU A 15 -1.65 13.47 2.33
N ALA A 16 -1.14 14.41 3.12
CA ALA A 16 0.29 14.73 3.16
C ALA A 16 1.17 13.56 3.65
N THR A 17 0.71 12.80 4.65
CA THR A 17 1.42 11.59 5.12
C THR A 17 1.48 10.54 4.01
N PHE A 18 0.37 10.29 3.34
CA PHE A 18 0.29 9.34 2.23
C PHE A 18 1.19 9.77 1.06
N ASP A 19 1.21 11.05 0.69
CA ASP A 19 2.10 11.55 -0.36
C ASP A 19 3.58 11.50 0.02
N ALA A 20 3.92 11.68 1.30
CA ALA A 20 5.30 11.52 1.77
C ALA A 20 5.75 10.05 1.70
N VAL A 21 4.88 9.13 2.10
CA VAL A 21 5.11 7.69 2.03
C VAL A 21 5.27 7.25 0.56
N ASP A 22 4.37 7.63 -0.34
CA ASP A 22 4.47 7.31 -1.78
C ASP A 22 5.83 7.74 -2.38
N LYS A 23 6.31 8.95 -2.01
CA LYS A 23 7.62 9.46 -2.47
C LYS A 23 8.80 8.65 -1.95
N LEU A 24 8.72 8.16 -0.71
CA LEU A 24 9.75 7.29 -0.15
C LEU A 24 9.73 5.92 -0.83
N ASP A 25 8.54 5.37 -1.10
CA ASP A 25 8.36 4.10 -1.79
C ASP A 25 9.00 4.10 -3.18
N GLU A 26 8.82 5.19 -3.94
CA GLU A 26 9.46 5.38 -5.25
C GLU A 26 11.00 5.33 -5.17
N GLN A 27 11.58 5.78 -4.06
CA GLN A 27 13.03 5.75 -3.83
C GLN A 27 13.51 4.37 -3.34
N VAL A 28 12.71 3.70 -2.50
CA VAL A 28 13.02 2.37 -1.95
C VAL A 28 13.30 1.37 -3.06
N VAL A 29 12.51 1.38 -4.14
CA VAL A 29 12.70 0.48 -5.30
C VAL A 29 14.09 0.60 -5.92
N VAL A 30 14.66 1.81 -5.94
CA VAL A 30 16.01 2.05 -6.48
C VAL A 30 17.08 1.64 -5.48
N ILE A 31 16.87 1.97 -4.20
CA ILE A 31 17.82 1.70 -3.12
C ILE A 31 17.95 0.20 -2.85
N GLU A 32 16.86 -0.55 -2.92
CA GLU A 32 16.80 -1.98 -2.63
C GLU A 32 17.80 -2.81 -3.44
N GLN A 33 18.07 -2.40 -4.69
CA GLN A 33 19.03 -3.08 -5.57
C GLN A 33 20.49 -2.90 -5.14
N THR A 34 20.80 -1.87 -4.34
CA THR A 34 22.17 -1.50 -3.97
C THR A 34 22.42 -1.63 -2.46
N LEU A 35 21.40 -1.34 -1.66
CA LEU A 35 21.44 -1.16 -0.21
C LEU A 35 20.17 -1.75 0.43
N PRO A 36 20.03 -3.09 0.42
CA PRO A 36 18.79 -3.77 0.82
C PRO A 36 18.44 -3.57 2.31
N GLU A 37 19.43 -3.42 3.19
CA GLU A 37 19.18 -3.19 4.62
C GLU A 37 18.58 -1.80 4.86
N GLN A 38 19.11 -0.78 4.20
CA GLN A 38 18.61 0.59 4.28
C GLN A 38 17.21 0.70 3.66
N ALA A 39 16.94 -0.05 2.59
CA ALA A 39 15.60 -0.15 2.02
C ALA A 39 14.59 -0.69 3.04
N ARG A 40 14.93 -1.76 3.78
CA ARG A 40 14.08 -2.32 4.86
C ARG A 40 13.87 -1.33 6.01
N GLU A 41 14.90 -0.59 6.41
CA GLU A 41 14.77 0.44 7.45
C GLU A 41 13.78 1.54 7.02
N ILE A 42 13.87 2.00 5.77
CA ILE A 42 12.93 2.99 5.23
C ILE A 42 11.50 2.43 5.18
N GLN A 43 11.31 1.19 4.70
CA GLN A 43 10.01 0.52 4.71
C GLN A 43 9.42 0.42 6.12
N SER A 44 10.24 0.11 7.12
CA SER A 44 9.82 0.08 8.53
C SER A 44 9.38 1.46 9.03
N VAL A 45 10.11 2.52 8.68
CA VAL A 45 9.72 3.91 9.02
C VAL A 45 8.40 4.28 8.37
N MET A 46 8.22 3.96 7.09
CA MET A 46 6.99 4.21 6.35
C MET A 46 5.80 3.48 6.97
N SER A 47 5.96 2.20 7.31
CA SER A 47 4.94 1.43 8.02
C SER A 47 4.58 2.06 9.37
N SER A 48 5.57 2.55 10.12
CA SER A 48 5.36 3.24 11.40
C SER A 48 4.62 4.58 11.24
N MET A 49 4.88 5.32 10.15
CA MET A 49 4.14 6.54 9.83
C MET A 49 2.67 6.23 9.54
N LEU A 50 2.41 5.19 8.74
CA LEU A 50 1.05 4.78 8.38
C LEU A 50 0.28 4.18 9.58
N SER A 51 0.93 3.46 10.48
CA SER A 51 0.28 2.90 11.67
C SER A 51 -0.18 3.97 12.66
N GLN A 52 0.36 5.20 12.57
CA GLN A 52 -0.09 6.34 13.38
C GLN A 52 -1.31 7.05 12.78
N VAL A 53 -1.67 6.73 11.54
CA VAL A 53 -2.87 7.27 10.89
C VAL A 53 -4.10 6.54 11.43
N PRO A 54 -5.16 7.26 11.86
CA PRO A 54 -6.39 6.60 12.28
C PRO A 54 -7.11 5.94 11.09
N PRO A 55 -7.95 4.92 11.32
CA PRO A 55 -8.73 4.29 10.27
C PRO A 55 -9.53 5.28 9.42
N LEU A 56 -9.46 5.09 8.10
CA LEU A 56 -9.92 6.09 7.13
C LEU A 56 -11.36 5.82 6.70
N GLY A 57 -12.18 6.87 6.60
CA GLY A 57 -13.54 6.73 6.09
C GLY A 57 -13.59 6.59 4.56
N THR A 58 -14.70 6.06 4.03
CA THR A 58 -14.92 5.86 2.57
C THR A 58 -14.67 7.09 1.72
N VAL A 59 -14.98 8.29 2.22
CA VAL A 59 -14.78 9.54 1.46
C VAL A 59 -13.30 9.81 1.22
N LEU A 60 -12.48 9.69 2.24
CA LEU A 60 -11.06 9.95 2.15
C LEU A 60 -10.35 8.83 1.38
N ALA A 61 -10.72 7.57 1.64
CA ALA A 61 -10.27 6.42 0.86
C ALA A 61 -10.53 6.60 -0.66
N SER A 62 -11.75 7.04 -1.04
CA SER A 62 -12.09 7.28 -2.45
C SER A 62 -11.25 8.38 -3.10
N ARG A 63 -10.87 9.41 -2.32
CA ARG A 63 -10.01 10.49 -2.80
C ARG A 63 -8.57 10.01 -2.97
N LEU A 64 -8.01 9.33 -1.97
CA LEU A 64 -6.64 8.82 -1.99
C LEU A 64 -6.40 7.81 -3.12
N LEU A 65 -7.39 6.97 -3.41
CA LEU A 65 -7.34 5.98 -4.50
C LEU A 65 -7.78 6.56 -5.86
N GLU A 66 -8.34 7.77 -5.86
CA GLU A 66 -8.97 8.43 -7.01
C GLU A 66 -9.95 7.49 -7.74
N VAL A 67 -10.84 6.86 -6.97
CA VAL A 67 -11.95 6.04 -7.48
C VAL A 67 -13.24 6.51 -6.83
N ASP A 68 -14.40 6.11 -7.37
CA ASP A 68 -15.66 6.46 -6.74
C ASP A 68 -15.92 5.65 -5.46
N ARG A 69 -16.83 6.14 -4.61
CA ARG A 69 -17.16 5.50 -3.33
C ARG A 69 -17.78 4.12 -3.46
N LYS A 70 -18.50 3.84 -4.56
CA LYS A 70 -19.08 2.51 -4.80
C LYS A 70 -17.98 1.51 -5.12
N THR A 71 -16.97 1.93 -5.90
CA THR A 71 -15.77 1.12 -6.15
C THR A 71 -15.02 0.81 -4.86
N VAL A 72 -14.83 1.78 -3.95
CA VAL A 72 -14.22 1.51 -2.62
C VAL A 72 -15.04 0.50 -1.82
N ALA A 73 -16.37 0.67 -1.74
CA ALA A 73 -17.23 -0.26 -1.03
C ALA A 73 -17.18 -1.67 -1.64
N HIS A 74 -17.20 -1.75 -2.97
CA HIS A 74 -17.07 -3.01 -3.68
C HIS A 74 -15.72 -3.68 -3.40
N TRP A 75 -14.60 -2.95 -3.45
CA TRP A 75 -13.29 -3.49 -3.14
C TRP A 75 -13.17 -4.01 -1.70
N ALA A 76 -13.82 -3.33 -0.75
CA ALA A 76 -13.92 -3.80 0.62
C ALA A 76 -14.76 -5.08 0.75
N ASP A 77 -15.90 -5.15 0.06
CA ASP A 77 -16.75 -6.35 0.02
C ASP A 77 -16.04 -7.56 -0.62
N GLN A 78 -15.08 -7.29 -1.51
CA GLN A 78 -14.21 -8.31 -2.12
C GLN A 78 -12.94 -8.60 -1.30
N GLY A 79 -12.79 -8.00 -0.12
CA GLY A 79 -11.65 -8.22 0.78
C GLY A 79 -10.33 -7.59 0.31
N LEU A 80 -10.34 -6.78 -0.75
CA LEU A 80 -9.15 -6.07 -1.21
C LEU A 80 -8.74 -4.97 -0.21
N LEU A 81 -9.73 -4.22 0.29
CA LEU A 81 -9.56 -3.27 1.38
C LEU A 81 -9.98 -3.91 2.69
N VAL A 82 -9.19 -3.68 3.74
CA VAL A 82 -9.47 -4.23 5.08
C VAL A 82 -10.27 -3.20 5.86
N GLU A 83 -11.48 -3.60 6.27
CA GLU A 83 -12.30 -2.82 7.19
C GLU A 83 -11.82 -3.01 8.64
N VAL A 84 -11.69 -1.91 9.37
CA VAL A 84 -11.35 -1.90 10.80
C VAL A 84 -12.64 -1.67 11.58
N ASP A 85 -13.04 -2.65 12.38
CA ASP A 85 -14.22 -2.53 13.24
C ASP A 85 -13.88 -1.69 14.48
N GLU A 86 -14.41 -0.47 14.54
CA GLU A 86 -14.29 0.43 15.70
C GLU A 86 -15.48 0.26 16.70
N GLY A 87 -16.28 -0.81 16.57
CA GLY A 87 -17.27 -1.27 17.54
C GLY A 87 -18.49 -0.36 17.78
N THR A 88 -18.50 0.86 17.22
CA THR A 88 -19.50 1.89 17.57
C THR A 88 -20.03 2.69 16.37
N SER A 89 -19.58 2.41 15.14
CA SER A 89 -20.00 3.17 13.95
C SER A 89 -20.44 2.26 12.81
N HIS A 90 -21.62 2.51 12.24
CA HIS A 90 -22.06 1.92 10.97
C HIS A 90 -21.28 2.43 9.75
N ARG A 91 -20.29 3.32 9.95
CA ARG A 91 -19.49 3.89 8.88
C ARG A 91 -18.26 3.02 8.67
N ARG A 92 -18.08 2.52 7.44
CA ARG A 92 -16.89 1.77 7.03
C ARG A 92 -15.62 2.59 7.29
N ARG A 93 -14.64 1.94 7.92
CA ARG A 93 -13.32 2.45 8.24
C ARG A 93 -12.29 1.50 7.66
N PHE A 94 -11.24 2.03 7.06
CA PHE A 94 -10.24 1.24 6.34
C PHE A 94 -8.88 1.37 6.99
N ASP A 95 -8.17 0.25 7.03
CA ASP A 95 -6.79 0.17 7.50
C ASP A 95 -5.87 1.03 6.59
N PRO A 96 -5.13 2.02 7.14
CA PRO A 96 -4.26 2.88 6.34
C PRO A 96 -3.14 2.13 5.63
N LEU A 97 -2.58 1.09 6.25
CA LEU A 97 -1.48 0.32 5.66
C LEU A 97 -1.96 -0.42 4.42
N ARG A 98 -3.08 -1.15 4.52
CA ARG A 98 -3.68 -1.82 3.37
C ARG A 98 -4.10 -0.83 2.28
N LEU A 99 -4.64 0.33 2.66
CA LEU A 99 -5.03 1.35 1.69
C LEU A 99 -3.81 1.89 0.92
N HIS A 100 -2.68 2.09 1.58
CA HIS A 100 -1.42 2.49 0.94
C HIS A 100 -0.95 1.45 -0.07
N GLN A 101 -0.92 0.17 0.31
CA GLN A 101 -0.54 -0.92 -0.61
C GLN A 101 -1.39 -0.91 -1.89
N VAL A 102 -2.72 -0.79 -1.73
CA VAL A 102 -3.64 -0.72 -2.87
C VAL A 102 -3.42 0.55 -3.69
N ARG A 103 -3.22 1.71 -3.05
CA ARG A 103 -2.92 2.99 -3.71
C ARG A 103 -1.66 2.89 -4.58
N HIS A 104 -0.60 2.33 -4.02
CA HIS A 104 0.67 2.12 -4.70
C HIS A 104 0.47 1.30 -5.99
N VAL A 105 -0.21 0.16 -5.88
CA VAL A 105 -0.50 -0.70 -7.05
C VAL A 105 -1.40 0.00 -8.07
N VAL A 106 -2.45 0.72 -7.64
CA VAL A 106 -3.32 1.48 -8.54
C VAL A 106 -2.52 2.53 -9.32
N ARG A 107 -1.61 3.25 -8.66
CA ARG A 107 -0.73 4.23 -9.32
C ARG A 107 0.18 3.56 -10.36
N GLN A 108 0.79 2.43 -10.03
CA GLN A 108 1.61 1.66 -10.98
C GLN A 108 0.81 1.16 -12.19
N LEU A 109 -0.40 0.63 -11.98
CA LEU A 109 -1.25 0.16 -13.05
C LEU A 109 -1.65 1.31 -13.98
N ARG A 110 -2.01 2.46 -13.41
CA ARG A 110 -2.36 3.66 -14.18
C ARG A 110 -1.18 4.23 -14.95
N SER A 111 0.01 4.28 -14.37
CA SER A 111 1.22 4.74 -15.07
C SER A 111 1.60 3.80 -16.22
N ALA A 112 1.29 2.51 -16.10
CA ALA A 112 1.40 1.53 -17.18
C ALA A 112 0.25 1.62 -18.22
N GLY A 113 -0.67 2.57 -18.08
CA GLY A 113 -1.80 2.79 -19.01
C GLY A 113 -3.03 1.93 -18.73
N GLN A 114 -3.02 1.10 -17.67
CA GLN A 114 -4.15 0.26 -17.31
C GLN A 114 -5.12 1.01 -16.39
N SER A 115 -6.36 1.20 -16.89
CA SER A 115 -7.42 1.93 -16.18
C SER A 115 -8.71 1.12 -16.01
N ARG A 116 -8.76 -0.11 -16.56
CA ARG A 116 -9.90 -1.03 -16.49
C ARG A 116 -9.49 -2.31 -15.76
N ASN A 117 -10.49 -3.05 -15.25
CA ASN A 117 -10.30 -4.30 -14.52
C ASN A 117 -9.25 -4.18 -13.39
N LEU A 118 -9.28 -3.05 -12.68
CA LEU A 118 -8.30 -2.75 -11.65
C LEU A 118 -8.35 -3.77 -10.50
N LEU A 119 -9.53 -4.25 -10.11
CA LEU A 119 -9.68 -5.20 -9.01
C LEU A 119 -8.83 -6.46 -9.21
N ASP A 120 -9.00 -7.16 -10.33
CA ASP A 120 -8.28 -8.40 -10.62
C ASP A 120 -6.78 -8.14 -10.74
N ALA A 121 -6.41 -7.06 -11.43
CA ALA A 121 -5.01 -6.70 -11.61
C ALA A 121 -4.31 -6.34 -10.30
N ILE A 122 -5.02 -5.69 -9.37
CA ILE A 122 -4.49 -5.40 -8.04
C ILE A 122 -4.29 -6.71 -7.28
N TRP A 123 -5.25 -7.64 -7.31
CA TRP A 123 -5.10 -8.95 -6.68
C TRP A 123 -3.88 -9.70 -7.20
N PHE A 124 -3.73 -9.80 -8.52
CA PHE A 124 -2.54 -10.45 -9.12
C PHE A 124 -1.24 -9.78 -8.68
N ARG A 125 -1.18 -8.45 -8.63
CA ARG A 125 0.03 -7.72 -8.25
C ARG A 125 0.38 -7.90 -6.77
N LEU A 126 -0.62 -7.88 -5.89
CA LEU A 126 -0.41 -8.06 -4.45
C LEU A 126 -0.02 -9.50 -4.11
N GLU A 127 -0.56 -10.48 -4.84
CA GLU A 127 -0.16 -11.87 -4.73
C GLU A 127 1.27 -12.07 -5.24
N ASP A 128 1.62 -11.50 -6.40
CA ASP A 128 2.97 -11.53 -6.95
C ASP A 128 4.00 -10.91 -5.98
N GLN A 129 3.67 -9.75 -5.38
CA GLN A 129 4.50 -9.14 -4.33
C GLN A 129 4.62 -10.03 -3.09
N ALA A 130 3.52 -10.60 -2.58
CA ALA A 130 3.58 -11.48 -1.42
C ALA A 130 4.39 -12.77 -1.69
N VAL A 131 4.39 -13.25 -2.94
CA VAL A 131 5.21 -14.37 -3.40
C VAL A 131 6.67 -13.97 -3.48
N LEU A 132 6.99 -12.77 -3.98
CA LEU A 132 8.35 -12.23 -4.05
C LEU A 132 8.94 -11.89 -2.66
N ASP A 133 8.11 -11.44 -1.71
CA ASP A 133 8.50 -11.15 -0.33
C ASP A 133 8.85 -12.42 0.47
N ARG A 134 8.56 -13.60 -0.09
CA ARG A 134 8.95 -14.87 0.51
C ARG A 134 10.47 -15.04 0.39
N GLU A 135 11.15 -15.06 1.54
CA GLU A 135 12.62 -15.04 1.64
C GLU A 135 13.34 -16.17 0.86
N ASP A 136 12.65 -17.30 0.66
CA ASP A 136 13.13 -18.44 -0.12
C ASP A 136 13.12 -18.16 -1.64
N LEU A 137 12.10 -17.47 -2.14
CA LEU A 137 12.00 -17.08 -3.54
C LEU A 137 12.88 -15.87 -3.87
N ALA A 138 12.93 -14.87 -2.99
CA ALA A 138 13.83 -13.71 -3.14
C ALA A 138 15.29 -14.16 -3.28
N ARG A 139 15.71 -15.14 -2.47
CA ARG A 139 17.05 -15.74 -2.52
C ARG A 139 17.29 -16.50 -3.83
N SER A 140 16.29 -17.28 -4.28
CA SER A 140 16.40 -18.07 -5.52
C SER A 140 16.43 -17.18 -6.78
N LEU A 141 15.69 -16.07 -6.80
CA LEU A 141 15.74 -15.09 -7.88
C LEU A 141 17.05 -14.31 -7.90
N GLN A 142 17.61 -14.02 -6.73
CA GLN A 142 18.92 -13.39 -6.63
C GLN A 142 20.03 -14.32 -7.15
N GLN A 143 19.99 -15.60 -6.78
CA GLN A 143 20.89 -16.63 -7.33
C GLN A 143 20.77 -16.76 -8.86
N LEU A 144 19.55 -16.76 -9.40
CA LEU A 144 19.31 -16.78 -10.85
C LEU A 144 19.86 -15.52 -11.55
N ARG A 145 19.70 -14.35 -10.92
CA ARG A 145 20.17 -13.05 -11.43
C ARG A 145 21.70 -12.91 -11.37
N ASP A 146 22.32 -13.56 -10.39
CA ASP A 146 23.77 -13.66 -10.22
C ASP A 146 24.39 -14.79 -11.07
N GLY A 147 23.55 -15.59 -11.77
CA GLY A 147 23.99 -16.65 -12.69
C GLY A 147 24.30 -17.99 -12.02
N ASP A 148 24.10 -18.10 -10.71
CA ASP A 148 24.29 -19.33 -9.95
C ASP A 148 23.01 -20.17 -9.97
N VAL A 149 22.86 -20.98 -11.00
CA VAL A 149 21.87 -22.08 -10.97
C VAL A 149 22.51 -23.24 -10.22
N VAL A 150 22.15 -23.43 -8.96
CA VAL A 150 22.50 -24.67 -8.26
C VAL A 150 21.67 -25.78 -8.90
N GLU A 151 22.33 -26.59 -9.73
CA GLU A 151 21.80 -27.91 -10.14
C GLU A 151 21.46 -28.69 -8.87
N ALA A 152 20.17 -28.80 -8.59
CA ALA A 152 19.67 -29.74 -7.60
C ALA A 152 19.88 -31.15 -8.16
N TYR A 153 20.86 -31.87 -7.59
CA TYR A 153 21.05 -33.31 -7.76
C TYR A 153 19.93 -34.10 -7.06
#